data_AF-A0A928IWQ3-F1
#
_entry.id   AF-A0A928IWQ3-F1
#
_cell.length_a   1.000
_cell.length_b   1.000
_cell.length_c   1.000
_cell.angle_alpha   90.00
_cell.angle_beta   90.00
_cell.angle_gamma   90.00
#
_symmetry.space_group_name_H-M   'P 1'
#
loop_
_entity.id
_entity.type
_entity.pdbx_description
1 polymer ?
#
loop_
_entity_poly.entity_id
_entity_poly.type
_entity_poly.pdbx_seq_one_letter_code
_entity_poly.pdbx_strand_id
1 'polypeptide(L)' 'MSYLVGEVVLDSGDKVIIRWSDRTETRAVYKDTVGYSHYFDSCDEEKEIRLTNHFMRLKGIYVRKDEE' A
#
# COMPACT_ATOMS: atom_id res chain seq x y z
N MET A 1 -1.56 -8.14 12.70
CA MET A 1 -2.04 -9.24 11.85
C MET A 1 -1.48 -8.97 10.48
N SER A 2 -0.90 -9.97 9.83
CA SER A 2 -0.30 -9.81 8.52
C SER A 2 -1.33 -10.05 7.41
N TYR A 3 -1.32 -9.24 6.36
CA TYR A 3 -2.23 -9.36 5.22
C TYR A 3 -1.46 -9.38 3.90
N LEU A 4 -1.98 -10.14 2.92
CA LEU A 4 -1.44 -10.14 1.56
C LEU A 4 -1.95 -8.92 0.78
N VAL A 5 -1.04 -8.00 0.51
CA VAL A 5 -1.28 -6.73 -0.17
C VAL A 5 -0.51 -6.73 -1.49
N GLY A 6 -1.24 -6.87 -2.59
CA GLY A 6 -0.66 -7.15 -3.91
C GLY A 6 0.07 -8.49 -3.89
N GLU A 7 1.39 -8.41 -3.84
CA GLU A 7 2.30 -9.57 -3.84
C GLU A 7 3.17 -9.63 -2.56
N VAL A 8 2.95 -8.73 -1.60
CA VAL A 8 3.74 -8.63 -0.37
C VAL A 8 2.86 -8.84 0.87
N VAL A 9 3.42 -9.49 1.89
CA VAL A 9 2.76 -9.64 3.20
C VAL A 9 3.16 -8.48 4.10
N LEU A 10 2.17 -7.73 4.60
CA LEU A 10 2.36 -6.54 5.43
C LEU A 10 1.70 -6.67 6.78
N ASP A 11 2.37 -6.19 7.82
CA ASP A 11 1.84 -5.99 9.16
C ASP A 11 1.53 -4.51 9.41
N SER A 12 0.50 -4.24 10.21
CA SER A 12 0.15 -2.88 10.63
C SER A 12 1.36 -2.14 11.18
N GLY A 13 1.69 -0.99 10.61
CA GLY A 13 2.87 -0.20 10.94
C GLY A 13 4.04 -0.39 9.98
N ASP A 14 4.01 -1.38 9.08
CA ASP A 14 5.04 -1.53 8.04
C ASP A 14 5.08 -0.29 7.15
N LYS A 15 6.27 0.27 6.97
CA LYS A 15 6.54 1.30 5.96
C LYS A 15 6.63 0.64 4.60
N VAL A 16 6.01 1.27 3.61
CA VAL A 16 5.94 0.77 2.25
C VAL A 16 6.15 1.88 1.24
N ILE A 17 6.60 1.49 0.05
CA ILE A 17 6.59 2.32 -1.13
C ILE A 17 5.48 1.81 -2.05
N ILE A 18 4.53 2.70 -2.35
CA ILE A 18 3.48 2.47 -3.34
C ILE A 18 3.95 3.08 -4.65
N ARG A 19 4.13 2.25 -5.67
CA ARG A 19 4.46 2.69 -7.03
C ARG A 19 3.21 2.72 -7.88
N TRP A 20 2.85 3.92 -8.34
CA TRP A 20 1.67 4.17 -9.16
C TRP A 20 1.92 3.87 -10.64
N SER A 21 0.84 3.84 -11.43
CA SER A 21 0.85 3.53 -12.86
C SER A 21 1.72 4.49 -13.69
N ASP A 22 1.80 5.76 -13.26
CA ASP A 22 2.61 6.82 -13.86
C ASP A 22 4.09 6.77 -13.42
N ARG A 23 4.47 5.72 -12.68
CA ARG A 23 5.79 5.49 -12.09
C ARG A 23 6.15 6.44 -10.95
N THR A 24 5.22 7.28 -10.49
CA THR A 24 5.43 8.02 -9.24
C THR A 24 5.44 7.05 -8.06
N GLU A 25 6.18 7.40 -7.03
CA GLU A 25 6.31 6.61 -5.80
C GLU A 25 5.83 7.45 -4.63
N THR A 26 5.04 6.84 -3.75
CA THR A 26 4.57 7.45 -2.51
C THR A 26 5.00 6.59 -1.34
N ARG A 27 5.65 7.21 -0.36
CA ARG A 27 5.97 6.55 0.91
C ARG A 27 4.71 6.56 1.77
N ALA A 28 4.36 5.41 2.32
CA ALA A 28 3.18 5.27 3.14
C ALA A 28 3.41 4.26 4.27
N VAL A 29 2.57 4.33 5.30
CA VAL A 29 2.54 3.35 6.39
C VAL A 29 1.30 2.50 6.24
N TYR A 30 1.46 1.19 6.12
CA TYR A 30 0.33 0.27 6.08
C TYR A 30 -0.39 0.23 7.43
N LYS A 31 -1.71 0.39 7.43
CA LYS A 31 -2.52 0.43 8.64
C LYS A 31 -3.18 -0.89 8.92
N ASP A 32 -4.12 -1.27 8.06
CA ASP A 32 -4.94 -2.45 8.26
C ASP A 32 -5.66 -2.84 6.96
N THR A 33 -6.35 -3.97 6.99
CA THR A 33 -7.25 -4.40 5.92
C THR A 33 -8.65 -4.60 6.47
N VAL A 34 -9.61 -3.86 5.93
CA VAL A 34 -11.03 -4.04 6.23
C VAL A 34 -11.72 -4.62 5.00
N GLY A 35 -12.18 -5.86 5.11
CA GLY A 35 -12.72 -6.63 3.98
C GLY A 35 -11.66 -6.87 2.91
N TYR A 36 -11.85 -6.30 1.71
CA TYR A 36 -10.90 -6.39 0.59
C TYR A 36 -10.10 -5.10 0.37
N SER A 37 -10.23 -4.13 1.27
CA SER A 37 -9.59 -2.82 1.17
C SER A 37 -8.43 -2.71 2.14
N HIS A 38 -7.26 -2.39 1.60
CA HIS A 38 -6.02 -2.09 2.30
C HIS A 38 -5.91 -0.58 2.50
N TYR A 39 -5.60 -0.19 3.73
CA TYR A 39 -5.50 1.20 4.14
C TYR A 39 -4.05 1.57 4.44
N PHE A 40 -3.63 2.73 3.97
CA PHE A 40 -2.30 3.27 4.20
C PHE A 40 -2.41 4.75 4.54
N ASP A 41 -1.52 5.26 5.39
CA ASP A 41 -1.33 6.70 5.55
C ASP A 41 -0.15 7.17 4.71
N SER A 42 -0.37 8.13 3.82
CA SER A 42 0.70 8.78 3.07
C SER A 42 1.61 9.57 4.00
N CYS A 43 2.92 9.37 3.89
CA CYS A 43 3.90 10.14 4.66
C CYS A 43 4.06 11.58 4.16
N ASP A 44 3.83 11.82 2.86
CA ASP A 44 4.10 13.10 2.21
C ASP A 44 2.90 14.07 2.25
N GLU A 45 1.67 13.56 2.26
CA GLU A 45 0.46 14.37 2.01
C GLU A 45 -0.60 14.31 3.13
N GLU A 46 -0.30 13.72 4.30
CA GLU A 46 -1.25 13.50 5.41
C GLU A 46 -2.62 12.95 4.92
N LYS A 47 -2.57 12.05 3.94
CA LYS A 47 -3.73 11.54 3.22
C LYS A 47 -3.84 10.03 3.36
N GLU A 48 -5.05 9.56 3.68
CA GLU A 48 -5.37 8.14 3.65
C GLU A 48 -5.44 7.64 2.20
N ILE A 49 -4.71 6.58 1.92
CA ILE A 49 -4.72 5.84 0.67
C ILE A 49 -5.48 4.54 0.89
N ARG A 50 -6.46 4.28 0.04
CA ARG A 50 -7.23 3.04 0.04
C ARG A 50 -7.04 2.29 -1.26
N LEU A 51 -6.56 1.06 -1.19
CA LEU A 51 -6.33 0.20 -2.35
C LEU A 51 -6.96 -1.17 -2.15
N THR A 52 -7.29 -1.85 -3.24
CA THR A 52 -7.69 -3.26 -3.23
C THR A 52 -6.76 -4.03 -4.15
N ASN A 53 -6.52 -5.32 -3.87
CA ASN A 53 -5.68 -6.16 -4.73
C ASN A 53 -6.14 -6.15 -6.20
N HIS A 54 -7.46 -6.19 -6.42
CA HIS A 54 -8.02 -6.12 -7.75
C HIS A 54 -7.70 -4.79 -8.45
N PHE A 55 -7.90 -3.66 -7.76
CA PHE A 55 -7.61 -2.34 -8.32
C PHE A 55 -6.12 -2.15 -8.62
N MET A 56 -5.25 -2.59 -7.70
CA MET A 56 -3.80 -2.52 -7.89
C MET A 56 -3.36 -3.28 -9.14
N ARG A 57 -3.83 -4.52 -9.31
CA ARG A 57 -3.56 -5.32 -10.50
C ARG A 57 -4.08 -4.67 -11.79
N LEU A 58 -5.29 -4.13 -11.76
CA LEU A 58 -5.93 -3.52 -12.93
C LEU A 58 -5.23 -2.23 -13.36
N LYS A 59 -4.67 -1.48 -12.42
CA LYS A 59 -3.95 -0.23 -12.67
C LYS A 59 -2.43 -0.41 -12.78
N GLY A 60 -1.89 -1.59 -12.50
CA GLY A 60 -0.43 -1.78 -12.44
C GLY A 60 0.20 -0.97 -11.31
N ILE A 61 -0.46 -0.91 -10.15
CA ILE A 61 0.07 -0.34 -8.91
C ILE A 61 0.78 -1.46 -8.15
N TYR A 62 1.97 -1.17 -7.64
CA TYR A 62 2.80 -2.14 -6.91
C TYR A 62 3.10 -1.61 -5.51
N VAL A 63 3.12 -2.51 -4.53
CA VAL A 63 3.46 -2.21 -3.15
C VAL A 63 4.68 -3.04 -2.77
N ARG A 64 5.67 -2.41 -2.17
CA ARG A 64 6.87 -3.07 -1.61
C ARG A 64 7.18 -2.53 -0.22
N LYS A 65 7.80 -3.34 0.63
CA LYS A 65 8.31 -2.86 1.92
C LYS A 65 9.40 -1.82 1.69
N ASP A 66 9.40 -0.80 2.53
CA ASP A 66 10.46 0.19 2.63
C ASP A 66 11.50 -0.37 3.60
N GLU A 67 12.66 -0.81 3.08
CA GLU A 67 13.74 -1.44 3.88
C GLU A 67 14.76 -0.41 4.42
N GLU A 68 14.39 0.87 4.47
CA GLU A 68 15.20 1.96 5.05
C GLU A 68 15.35 1.89 6.57
#